data_AF-A0A946FP27-F1
#
_entry.id   AF-A0A946FP27-F1
#
_cell.length_a   1.000
_cell.length_b   1.000
_cell.length_c   1.000
_cell.angle_alpha   90.00
_cell.angle_beta   90.00
_cell.angle_gamma   90.00
#
_symmetry.space_group_name_H-M   'P 1'
#
loop_
_entity.id
_entity.type
_entity.pdbx_description
1 polymer ?
#
loop_
_entity_poly.entity_id
_entity_poly.type
_entity_poly.pdbx_seq_one_letter_code
_entity_poly.pdbx_strand_id
1 'polypeptide(L)'
;VGANAYLGIDAILPAVETGADVVITGRVADPSLFLAPIVNQFGWARDDWAKLGQGTLVGHLMECGMQITGGYFADPGRKHVPRPAECGYPIAAIDPDGGAEITKLETAGGMVNMATVKEQLMYEVHDPTRYLTPDVTADFSTARLNESGQDRVRVASAGGTERPKQLKVTVGFDGGLLGEAGVSYAGVNAAARARLAADILRQRFDDVPGMAGQYRVDLIGLNSVHGTAKPDAEGESQDVRVRAAMRSMDRDMIETMLWEVEAMLCCGPAGGGGYRGQITPGVVTHSTMIDRDAISPSVKVYEA
;
A
#
# COMPACT_ATOMS: atom_id res chain seq x y z
N VAL A 1 4.85 -14.87 -12.29
CA VAL A 1 5.38 -13.89 -13.27
C VAL A 1 4.25 -13.49 -14.20
N GLY A 2 3.99 -12.20 -14.42
CA GLY A 2 2.83 -11.72 -15.21
C GLY A 2 2.79 -10.20 -15.36
N ALA A 3 1.93 -9.69 -16.24
CA ALA A 3 1.76 -8.24 -16.49
C ALA A 3 0.30 -7.84 -16.28
N ASN A 4 0.08 -6.83 -15.43
CA ASN A 4 -1.26 -6.40 -15.05
C ASN A 4 -1.41 -4.90 -15.32
N ALA A 5 -2.27 -4.56 -16.28
CA ALA A 5 -2.68 -3.17 -16.53
C ALA A 5 -3.71 -2.73 -15.48
N TYR A 6 -3.65 -1.48 -15.05
CA TYR A 6 -4.64 -0.87 -14.16
C TYR A 6 -5.82 -0.43 -15.02
N LEU A 7 -6.86 -1.27 -15.06
CA LEU A 7 -8.06 -1.02 -15.82
C LEU A 7 -9.03 -0.08 -15.09
N GLY A 8 -9.88 0.58 -15.86
CA GLY A 8 -10.92 1.48 -15.34
C GLY A 8 -12.31 0.86 -15.35
N ILE A 9 -13.33 1.71 -15.24
CA ILE A 9 -14.76 1.35 -15.28
C ILE A 9 -15.16 0.62 -16.56
N ASP A 10 -14.45 0.82 -17.67
CA ASP A 10 -14.70 0.10 -18.94
C ASP A 10 -14.59 -1.43 -18.76
N ALA A 11 -13.79 -1.90 -17.81
CA ALA A 11 -13.63 -3.33 -17.50
C ALA A 11 -14.65 -3.85 -16.46
N ILE A 12 -15.35 -2.95 -15.76
CA ILE A 12 -16.23 -3.28 -14.63
C ILE A 12 -17.69 -3.13 -15.02
N LEU A 13 -18.04 -2.05 -15.73
CA LEU A 13 -19.40 -1.73 -16.14
C LEU A 13 -20.10 -2.88 -16.87
N PRO A 14 -19.46 -3.58 -17.85
CA PRO A 14 -20.16 -4.66 -18.55
C PRO A 14 -20.55 -5.82 -17.62
N ALA A 15 -19.88 -5.99 -16.47
CA ALA A 15 -20.25 -6.98 -15.45
C ALA A 15 -21.35 -6.46 -14.51
N VAL A 16 -21.32 -5.18 -14.14
CA VAL A 16 -22.38 -4.54 -13.35
C VAL A 16 -23.70 -4.52 -14.12
N GLU A 17 -23.64 -4.24 -15.43
CA GLU A 17 -24.79 -4.18 -16.34
C GLU A 17 -25.49 -5.54 -16.51
N THR A 18 -24.86 -6.66 -16.16
CA THR A 18 -25.52 -7.98 -16.18
C THR A 18 -26.45 -8.20 -14.98
N GLY A 19 -26.46 -7.29 -14.01
CA GLY A 19 -27.21 -7.47 -12.76
C GLY A 19 -26.59 -8.50 -11.81
N ALA A 20 -25.28 -8.78 -11.94
CA ALA A 20 -24.60 -9.71 -11.05
C ALA A 20 -24.56 -9.19 -9.60
N ASP A 21 -24.88 -10.06 -8.63
CA ASP A 21 -24.81 -9.71 -7.20
C ASP A 21 -23.37 -9.48 -6.71
N VAL A 22 -22.40 -10.16 -7.33
CA VAL A 22 -20.97 -10.07 -7.01
C VAL A 22 -20.16 -9.96 -8.29
N VAL A 23 -19.38 -8.89 -8.40
CA VAL A 23 -18.42 -8.68 -9.49
C VAL A 23 -17.01 -8.90 -8.96
N ILE A 24 -16.31 -9.88 -9.53
CA ILE A 24 -14.89 -10.15 -9.27
C ILE A 24 -14.09 -9.66 -10.47
N THR A 25 -13.16 -8.74 -10.25
CA THR A 25 -12.31 -8.17 -11.30
C THR A 25 -10.84 -8.48 -11.06
N GLY A 26 -10.04 -8.33 -12.11
CA GLY A 26 -8.58 -8.42 -12.04
C GLY A 26 -7.96 -7.13 -11.46
N ARG A 27 -6.91 -6.63 -12.11
CA ARG A 27 -6.29 -5.35 -11.72
C ARG A 27 -7.09 -4.18 -12.28
N VAL A 28 -7.80 -3.48 -11.41
CA VAL A 28 -8.44 -2.19 -11.71
C VAL A 28 -7.83 -1.10 -10.83
N ALA A 29 -8.06 0.16 -11.17
CA ALA A 29 -7.78 1.25 -10.24
C ALA A 29 -8.82 1.26 -9.11
N ASP A 30 -8.36 1.51 -7.90
CA ASP A 30 -9.16 1.46 -6.68
C ASP A 30 -10.38 2.41 -6.73
N PRO A 31 -10.27 3.67 -7.23
CA PRO A 31 -11.45 4.54 -7.37
C PRO A 31 -12.48 3.99 -8.37
N SER A 32 -12.05 3.22 -9.37
CA SER A 32 -12.93 2.68 -10.41
C SER A 32 -13.93 1.66 -9.84
N LEU A 33 -13.58 0.99 -8.74
CA LEU A 33 -14.50 0.07 -8.02
C LEU A 33 -15.73 0.79 -7.49
N PHE A 34 -15.61 2.08 -7.15
CA PHE A 34 -16.71 2.93 -6.71
C PHE A 34 -17.32 3.72 -7.85
N LEU A 35 -16.50 4.20 -8.79
CA LEU A 35 -16.97 4.98 -9.94
C LEU A 35 -17.90 4.17 -10.84
N ALA A 36 -17.60 2.89 -11.10
CA ALA A 36 -18.43 2.05 -11.95
C ALA A 36 -19.90 1.94 -11.47
N PRO A 37 -20.20 1.58 -10.20
CA PRO A 37 -21.58 1.55 -9.73
C PRO A 37 -22.23 2.94 -9.69
N ILE A 38 -21.48 4.03 -9.42
CA ILE A 38 -22.01 5.40 -9.49
C ILE A 38 -22.47 5.75 -10.91
N VAL A 39 -21.60 5.50 -11.90
CA VAL A 39 -21.89 5.74 -13.32
C VAL A 39 -23.08 4.91 -13.78
N ASN A 40 -23.15 3.63 -13.40
CA ASN A 40 -24.26 2.74 -13.73
C ASN A 40 -25.58 3.23 -13.10
N GLN A 41 -25.57 3.60 -11.82
CA GLN A 41 -26.76 4.02 -11.09
C GLN A 41 -27.37 5.32 -11.63
N PHE A 42 -26.54 6.29 -12.00
CA PHE A 42 -26.99 7.61 -12.46
C PHE A 42 -26.98 7.77 -13.99
N GLY A 43 -26.56 6.75 -14.73
CA GLY A 43 -26.50 6.77 -16.20
C GLY A 43 -25.60 7.87 -16.75
N TRP A 44 -24.48 8.15 -16.08
CA TRP A 44 -23.54 9.18 -16.54
C TRP A 44 -22.86 8.77 -17.85
N ALA A 45 -22.64 9.73 -18.74
CA ALA A 45 -21.91 9.48 -19.97
C ALA A 45 -20.44 9.15 -19.67
N ARG A 46 -19.85 8.21 -20.41
CA ARG A 46 -18.47 7.74 -20.19
C ARG A 46 -17.40 8.73 -20.66
N ASP A 47 -17.82 9.84 -21.26
CA ASP A 47 -17.01 10.97 -21.69
C ASP A 47 -17.42 12.29 -20.99
N ASP A 48 -18.29 12.23 -19.97
CA ASP A 48 -18.57 13.37 -19.08
C ASP A 48 -17.43 13.50 -18.06
N TRP A 49 -16.31 14.06 -18.51
CA TRP A 49 -15.08 14.15 -17.71
C TRP A 49 -15.26 14.91 -16.39
N ALA A 50 -16.16 15.89 -16.35
CA ALA A 50 -16.46 16.62 -15.13
C ALA A 50 -17.11 15.69 -14.09
N LYS A 51 -18.13 14.92 -14.48
CA LYS A 51 -18.77 13.96 -13.57
C LYS A 51 -17.86 12.79 -13.24
N LEU A 52 -17.09 12.27 -14.19
CA LEU A 52 -16.13 11.20 -13.92
C LEU A 52 -15.04 11.66 -12.95
N GLY A 53 -14.60 12.92 -13.05
CA GLY A 53 -13.69 13.54 -12.08
C GLY A 53 -14.28 13.63 -10.67
N GLN A 54 -15.52 14.12 -10.57
CA GLN A 54 -16.26 14.18 -9.31
C GLN A 54 -16.51 12.78 -8.71
N GLY A 55 -16.90 11.79 -9.51
CA GLY A 55 -17.06 10.41 -9.05
C GLY A 55 -15.73 9.76 -8.68
N THR A 56 -14.64 10.07 -9.38
CA THR A 56 -13.29 9.61 -9.04
C THR A 56 -12.83 10.19 -7.70
N LEU A 57 -13.15 11.45 -7.39
CA LEU A 57 -12.94 12.04 -6.07
C LEU A 57 -13.64 11.20 -4.99
N VAL A 58 -14.93 10.87 -5.19
CA VAL A 58 -15.66 10.04 -4.23
C VAL A 58 -15.01 8.65 -4.11
N GLY A 59 -14.68 8.01 -5.23
CA GLY A 59 -14.02 6.70 -5.20
C GLY A 59 -12.67 6.73 -4.47
N HIS A 60 -11.85 7.75 -4.71
CA HIS A 60 -10.58 7.96 -4.02
C HIS A 60 -10.75 8.19 -2.51
N LEU A 61 -11.82 8.87 -2.09
CA LEU A 61 -12.13 9.04 -0.67
C LEU A 61 -12.62 7.76 0.00
N MET A 62 -13.19 6.83 -0.77
CA MET A 62 -13.79 5.58 -0.28
C MET A 62 -12.82 4.39 -0.31
N GLU A 63 -11.65 4.54 -0.94
CA GLU A 63 -10.61 3.50 -0.97
C GLU A 63 -9.75 3.50 0.32
N CYS A 64 -8.70 2.67 0.36
CA CYS A 64 -7.79 2.52 1.50
C CYS A 64 -8.47 2.11 2.83
N GLY A 65 -9.68 1.56 2.75
CA GLY A 65 -10.39 0.97 3.88
C GLY A 65 -10.88 2.02 4.88
N MET A 66 -10.24 2.08 6.06
CA MET A 66 -10.70 2.91 7.20
C MET A 66 -9.89 4.21 7.35
N GLN A 67 -9.06 4.58 6.37
CA GLN A 67 -8.19 5.75 6.49
C GLN A 67 -8.99 7.04 6.73
N ILE A 68 -10.01 7.29 5.92
CA ILE A 68 -10.88 8.48 6.02
C ILE A 68 -11.75 8.50 7.29
N THR A 69 -11.89 7.36 7.97
CA THR A 69 -12.63 7.21 9.23
C THR A 69 -11.71 7.10 10.47
N GLY A 70 -10.39 7.17 10.31
CA GLY A 70 -9.44 7.27 11.41
C GLY A 70 -8.33 6.21 11.46
N GLY A 71 -8.42 5.12 10.71
CA GLY A 71 -7.54 3.95 10.82
C GLY A 71 -6.06 4.20 10.47
N TYR A 72 -5.79 5.04 9.47
CA TYR A 72 -4.44 5.47 9.06
C TYR A 72 -4.18 6.96 9.39
N PHE A 73 -5.03 7.51 10.25
CA PHE A 73 -4.96 8.91 10.71
C PHE A 73 -4.49 9.02 12.16
N ALA A 74 -4.82 8.03 13.00
CA ALA A 74 -4.48 8.03 14.43
C ALA A 74 -2.97 8.17 14.66
N ASP A 75 -2.59 9.14 15.49
CA ASP A 75 -1.21 9.43 15.87
C ASP A 75 -1.19 9.75 17.38
N PRO A 76 -0.75 8.81 18.24
CA PRO A 76 -0.79 8.98 19.69
C PRO A 76 -0.18 10.30 20.18
N GLY A 77 -0.96 11.08 20.95
CA GLY A 77 -0.54 12.39 21.45
C GLY A 77 -0.68 13.55 20.47
N ARG A 78 -1.10 13.31 19.21
CA ARG A 78 -1.28 14.34 18.17
C ARG A 78 -2.65 14.29 17.51
N LYS A 79 -3.06 13.12 17.01
CA LYS A 79 -4.34 12.89 16.32
C LYS A 79 -5.10 11.78 17.05
N HIS A 80 -6.00 12.19 17.94
CA HIS A 80 -6.81 11.27 18.72
C HIS A 80 -8.00 10.75 17.92
N VAL A 81 -8.13 9.43 17.82
CA VAL A 81 -9.26 8.74 17.19
C VAL A 81 -10.00 7.91 18.25
N PRO A 82 -11.32 8.09 18.43
CA PRO A 82 -12.05 7.35 19.45
C PRO A 82 -12.27 5.90 19.03
N ARG A 83 -12.14 4.97 19.99
CA ARG A 83 -12.35 3.51 19.80
C ARG A 83 -11.71 2.97 18.50
N PRO A 84 -10.39 3.15 18.29
CA PRO A 84 -9.75 2.83 17.01
C PRO A 84 -9.80 1.34 16.64
N ALA A 85 -9.92 0.44 17.63
CA ALA A 85 -10.13 -0.99 17.40
C ALA A 85 -11.51 -1.32 16.79
N GLU A 86 -12.47 -0.41 16.90
CA GLU A 86 -13.84 -0.54 16.38
C GLU A 86 -14.07 0.40 15.20
N CYS A 87 -13.00 0.96 14.59
CA CYS A 87 -13.12 1.88 13.47
C CYS A 87 -13.96 1.26 12.35
N GLY A 88 -14.94 2.01 11.84
CA GLY A 88 -15.83 1.54 10.78
C GLY A 88 -15.32 1.95 9.39
N TYR A 89 -15.70 1.20 8.35
CA TYR A 89 -15.53 1.64 6.97
C TYR A 89 -16.39 2.87 6.65
N PRO A 90 -15.97 3.73 5.70
CA PRO A 90 -16.75 4.90 5.31
C PRO A 90 -18.02 4.52 4.56
N ILE A 91 -18.95 5.47 4.55
CA ILE A 91 -20.17 5.48 3.75
C ILE A 91 -20.16 6.78 2.94
N ALA A 92 -20.44 6.69 1.63
CA ALA A 92 -20.72 7.86 0.80
C ALA A 92 -22.20 7.86 0.39
N ALA A 93 -22.93 8.90 0.79
CA ALA A 93 -24.25 9.19 0.24
C ALA A 93 -24.09 10.15 -0.93
N ILE A 94 -24.39 9.70 -2.15
CA ILE A 94 -24.01 10.36 -3.40
C ILE A 94 -25.26 10.88 -4.12
N ASP A 95 -25.21 12.12 -4.58
CA ASP A 95 -26.28 12.74 -5.35
C ASP A 95 -26.08 12.54 -6.86
N PRO A 96 -27.14 12.68 -7.69
CA PRO A 96 -27.05 12.53 -9.14
C PRO A 96 -26.09 13.51 -9.84
N ASP A 97 -25.75 14.63 -9.20
CA ASP A 97 -24.76 15.61 -9.68
C ASP A 97 -23.31 15.25 -9.29
N GLY A 98 -23.14 14.17 -8.52
CA GLY A 98 -21.86 13.62 -8.06
C GLY A 98 -21.37 14.18 -6.73
N GLY A 99 -22.03 15.20 -6.16
CA GLY A 99 -21.73 15.62 -4.80
C GLY A 99 -22.01 14.48 -3.82
N ALA A 100 -21.21 14.37 -2.76
CA ALA A 100 -21.36 13.28 -1.80
C ALA A 100 -21.20 13.75 -0.35
N GLU A 101 -21.94 13.14 0.56
CA GLU A 101 -21.66 13.21 2.00
C GLU A 101 -20.90 11.96 2.43
N ILE A 102 -19.70 12.17 2.99
CA ILE A 102 -18.90 11.12 3.59
C ILE A 102 -19.28 11.01 5.07
N THR A 103 -19.54 9.79 5.52
CA THR A 103 -19.90 9.49 6.91
C THR A 103 -19.45 8.08 7.29
N LYS A 104 -19.84 7.62 8.47
CA LYS A 104 -19.63 6.26 8.97
C LYS A 104 -20.86 5.79 9.75
N LEU A 105 -20.90 4.51 10.09
CA LEU A 105 -21.90 4.01 11.03
C LEU A 105 -21.78 4.70 12.38
N GLU A 106 -22.91 5.15 12.95
CA GLU A 106 -22.96 5.85 14.23
C GLU A 106 -22.41 4.98 15.38
N THR A 107 -22.70 3.67 15.35
CA THR A 107 -22.26 2.72 16.36
C THR A 107 -20.78 2.37 16.30
N ALA A 108 -20.11 2.59 15.16
CA ALA A 108 -18.70 2.28 14.97
C ALA A 108 -17.76 3.28 15.67
N GLY A 109 -16.54 2.87 15.97
CA GLY A 109 -15.45 3.77 16.35
C GLY A 109 -14.99 4.63 15.17
N GLY A 110 -13.88 5.35 15.35
CA GLY A 110 -13.39 6.28 14.35
C GLY A 110 -14.11 7.63 14.37
N MET A 111 -13.81 8.45 13.38
CA MET A 111 -14.34 9.79 13.20
C MET A 111 -14.27 10.20 11.73
N VAL A 112 -15.21 11.03 11.28
CA VAL A 112 -15.15 11.66 9.96
C VAL A 112 -15.20 13.17 10.13
N ASN A 113 -14.13 13.87 9.79
CA ASN A 113 -14.08 15.32 9.84
C ASN A 113 -13.19 15.90 8.75
N MET A 114 -13.03 17.22 8.73
CA MET A 114 -12.22 17.88 7.71
C MET A 114 -10.77 17.38 7.67
N ALA A 115 -10.18 16.96 8.79
CA ALA A 115 -8.81 16.50 8.83
C ALA A 115 -8.67 15.12 8.19
N THR A 116 -9.53 14.17 8.55
CA THR A 116 -9.48 12.81 7.97
C THR A 116 -9.77 12.83 6.47
N VAL A 117 -10.75 13.62 6.03
CA VAL A 117 -11.10 13.76 4.61
C VAL A 117 -10.00 14.45 3.81
N LYS A 118 -9.35 15.50 4.35
CA LYS A 118 -8.22 16.15 3.66
C LYS A 118 -6.99 15.25 3.56
N GLU A 119 -6.69 14.47 4.59
CA GLU A 119 -5.55 13.54 4.54
C GLU A 119 -5.79 12.42 3.53
N GLN A 120 -7.01 11.88 3.44
CA GLN A 120 -7.35 10.93 2.39
C GLN A 120 -7.29 11.59 1.01
N LEU A 121 -7.84 12.80 0.83
CA LEU A 121 -7.84 13.51 -0.45
C LEU A 121 -6.45 13.73 -1.05
N MET A 122 -5.43 13.89 -0.19
CA MET A 122 -4.05 14.13 -0.60
C MET A 122 -3.22 12.84 -0.64
N TYR A 123 -3.77 11.71 -0.21
CA TYR A 123 -3.06 10.45 -0.09
C TYR A 123 -2.70 9.91 -1.48
N GLU A 124 -1.42 9.61 -1.72
CA GLU A 124 -0.91 9.12 -3.01
C GLU A 124 -1.19 10.02 -4.25
N VAL A 125 -1.73 11.22 -4.04
CA VAL A 125 -1.96 12.23 -5.08
C VAL A 125 -0.72 13.11 -5.20
N HIS A 126 0.01 12.95 -6.31
CA HIS A 126 1.20 13.76 -6.58
C HIS A 126 0.83 15.16 -7.08
N ASP A 127 0.01 15.23 -8.14
CA ASP A 127 -0.46 16.49 -8.75
C ASP A 127 -2.00 16.52 -8.68
N PRO A 128 -2.59 17.30 -7.75
CA PRO A 128 -4.03 17.36 -7.59
C PRO A 128 -4.73 18.06 -8.75
N THR A 129 -4.03 18.80 -9.62
CA THR A 129 -4.63 19.41 -10.82
C THR A 129 -4.68 18.43 -11.99
N ARG A 130 -3.94 17.32 -11.90
CA ARG A 130 -3.76 16.36 -13.00
C ARG A 130 -3.50 14.95 -12.48
N TYR A 131 -4.41 14.44 -11.66
CA TYR A 131 -4.34 13.09 -11.13
C TYR A 131 -4.76 12.08 -12.21
N LEU A 132 -3.78 11.32 -12.72
CA LEU A 132 -4.00 10.37 -13.81
C LEU A 132 -4.62 9.07 -13.29
N THR A 133 -5.87 8.82 -13.67
CA THR A 133 -6.55 7.53 -13.45
C THR A 133 -6.91 6.90 -14.81
N PRO A 134 -7.23 5.61 -14.89
CA PRO A 134 -7.62 4.99 -16.16
C PRO A 134 -8.93 5.55 -16.74
N ASP A 135 -9.76 6.20 -15.91
CA ASP A 135 -11.10 6.65 -16.25
C ASP A 135 -11.15 8.12 -16.66
N VAL A 136 -10.30 8.96 -16.06
CA VAL A 136 -10.30 10.41 -16.23
C VAL A 136 -8.95 10.96 -15.80
N THR A 137 -8.53 12.10 -16.37
CA THR A 137 -7.49 12.90 -15.74
C THR A 137 -8.17 13.81 -14.72
N ALA A 138 -8.22 13.38 -13.46
CA ALA A 138 -8.98 14.04 -12.41
C ALA A 138 -8.31 15.35 -11.93
N ASP A 139 -9.13 16.34 -11.62
CA ASP A 139 -8.74 17.62 -11.01
C ASP A 139 -9.42 17.74 -9.63
N PHE A 140 -8.64 17.52 -8.59
CA PHE A 140 -9.03 17.67 -7.19
C PHE A 140 -8.72 19.08 -6.65
N SER A 141 -8.03 19.94 -7.41
CA SER A 141 -7.65 21.28 -6.94
C SER A 141 -8.85 22.20 -6.69
N THR A 142 -9.98 21.91 -7.36
CA THR A 142 -11.24 22.63 -7.20
C THR A 142 -12.17 22.01 -6.16
N ALA A 143 -11.81 20.88 -5.55
CA ALA A 143 -12.64 20.20 -4.57
C ALA A 143 -13.03 21.14 -3.42
N ARG A 144 -14.28 21.01 -2.97
CA ARG A 144 -14.87 21.76 -1.87
C ARG A 144 -15.31 20.76 -0.80
N LEU A 145 -14.86 21.01 0.42
CA LEU A 145 -15.15 20.20 1.59
C LEU A 145 -15.87 21.10 2.60
N ASN A 146 -16.96 20.61 3.19
CA ASN A 146 -17.69 21.32 4.24
C ASN A 146 -18.21 20.34 5.29
N GLU A 147 -18.07 20.68 6.57
CA GLU A 147 -18.69 19.90 7.64
C GLU A 147 -20.21 20.06 7.57
N SER A 148 -20.94 18.95 7.56
CA SER A 148 -22.41 18.91 7.48
C SER A 148 -23.04 18.30 8.73
N GLY A 149 -22.24 17.93 9.72
CA GLY A 149 -22.71 17.40 11.01
C GLY A 149 -21.63 16.60 11.72
N GLN A 150 -22.01 15.95 12.82
CA GLN A 150 -21.14 15.01 13.50
C GLN A 150 -20.83 13.83 12.57
N ASP A 151 -19.54 13.53 12.39
CA ASP A 151 -19.06 12.47 11.50
C ASP A 151 -19.59 12.58 10.07
N ARG A 152 -19.75 13.82 9.57
CA ARG A 152 -20.29 14.11 8.24
C ARG A 152 -19.54 15.24 7.56
N VAL A 153 -19.00 14.95 6.38
CA VAL A 153 -18.33 15.94 5.53
C VAL A 153 -18.88 15.84 4.12
N ARG A 154 -19.44 16.95 3.64
CA ARG A 154 -19.85 17.12 2.27
C ARG A 154 -18.63 17.37 1.38
N VAL A 155 -18.57 16.69 0.24
CA VAL A 155 -17.52 16.81 -0.77
C VAL A 155 -18.14 17.05 -2.14
N ALA A 156 -17.60 18.01 -2.90
CA ALA A 156 -18.12 18.40 -4.21
C ALA A 156 -17.07 19.15 -5.05
N SER A 157 -17.43 19.49 -6.29
CA SER A 157 -16.69 20.42 -7.16
C SER A 157 -15.31 19.93 -7.63
N ALA A 158 -14.99 18.64 -7.56
CA ALA A 158 -13.89 18.10 -8.35
C ALA A 158 -14.25 18.09 -9.84
N GLY A 159 -13.25 18.23 -10.68
CA GLY A 159 -13.38 18.20 -12.12
C GLY A 159 -12.55 17.09 -12.74
N GLY A 160 -12.51 17.07 -14.06
CA GLY A 160 -11.68 16.15 -14.81
C GLY A 160 -11.58 16.56 -16.27
N THR A 161 -10.53 16.09 -16.91
CA THR A 161 -10.30 16.22 -18.35
C THR A 161 -10.16 14.84 -18.98
N GLU A 162 -10.00 14.80 -20.30
CA GLU A 162 -9.90 13.57 -21.06
C GLU A 162 -8.94 12.55 -20.39
N ARG A 163 -9.40 11.31 -20.33
CA ARG A 163 -8.64 10.21 -19.76
C ARG A 163 -7.32 9.96 -20.50
N PRO A 164 -6.30 9.41 -19.82
CA PRO A 164 -5.03 9.08 -20.47
C PRO A 164 -5.18 8.08 -21.62
N LYS A 165 -4.38 8.25 -22.69
CA LYS A 165 -4.31 7.29 -23.81
C LYS A 165 -3.63 5.98 -23.44
N GLN A 166 -2.81 6.00 -22.38
CA GLN A 166 -2.04 4.86 -21.90
C GLN A 166 -2.43 4.48 -20.48
N LEU A 167 -2.37 3.18 -20.19
CA LEU A 167 -2.62 2.61 -18.88
C LEU A 167 -1.31 2.23 -18.21
N LYS A 168 -1.25 2.42 -16.88
CA LYS A 168 -0.14 1.91 -16.07
C LYS A 168 -0.19 0.39 -16.04
N VAL A 169 0.95 -0.26 -16.25
CA VAL A 169 1.13 -1.71 -16.15
C VAL A 169 2.19 -2.00 -15.11
N THR A 170 1.88 -2.93 -14.20
CA THR A 170 2.88 -3.55 -13.34
C THR A 170 3.26 -4.91 -13.89
N VAL A 171 4.52 -5.06 -14.29
CA VAL A 171 5.10 -6.31 -14.78
C VAL A 171 5.89 -6.95 -13.66
N GLY A 172 5.48 -8.14 -13.26
CA GLY A 172 6.16 -8.97 -12.27
C GLY A 172 7.06 -10.00 -12.94
N PHE A 173 8.35 -9.95 -12.65
CA PHE A 173 9.40 -10.87 -13.05
C PHE A 173 9.70 -11.90 -11.96
N ASP A 174 10.26 -13.04 -12.34
CA ASP A 174 10.80 -13.98 -11.36
C ASP A 174 11.92 -13.28 -10.59
N GLY A 175 11.73 -13.14 -9.28
CA GLY A 175 12.69 -12.50 -8.40
C GLY A 175 13.64 -13.48 -7.73
N GLY A 176 13.59 -14.75 -8.09
CA GLY A 176 14.35 -15.81 -7.43
C GLY A 176 13.83 -16.07 -6.03
N LEU A 177 14.75 -16.29 -5.09
CA LEU A 177 14.46 -16.59 -3.70
C LEU A 177 14.86 -15.42 -2.82
N LEU A 178 13.98 -15.04 -1.88
CA LEU A 178 14.28 -14.13 -0.79
C LEU A 178 14.56 -14.95 0.47
N GLY A 179 15.81 -14.89 0.92
CA GLY A 179 16.22 -15.38 2.22
C GLY A 179 16.15 -14.29 3.27
N GLU A 180 15.55 -14.60 4.41
CA GLU A 180 15.57 -13.72 5.58
C GLU A 180 15.86 -14.53 6.84
N ALA A 181 16.82 -14.08 7.62
CA ALA A 181 17.14 -14.64 8.91
C ALA A 181 17.34 -13.55 9.94
N GLY A 182 17.12 -13.87 11.22
CA GLY A 182 17.49 -12.94 12.28
C GLY A 182 17.71 -13.59 13.64
N VAL A 183 18.47 -12.89 14.46
CA VAL A 183 18.79 -13.20 15.86
C VAL A 183 18.54 -11.96 16.71
N SER A 184 18.03 -12.16 17.92
CA SER A 184 17.65 -11.08 18.84
C SER A 184 18.60 -10.98 20.03
N TYR A 185 18.81 -9.74 20.49
CA TYR A 185 19.52 -9.40 21.72
C TYR A 185 18.61 -8.53 22.57
N ALA A 186 18.53 -8.85 23.87
CA ALA A 186 17.67 -8.14 24.81
C ALA A 186 18.40 -7.76 26.10
N GLY A 187 17.87 -6.74 26.78
CA GLY A 187 18.37 -6.22 28.05
C GLY A 187 19.50 -5.21 27.90
N VAL A 188 20.26 -5.02 28.99
CA VAL A 188 21.38 -4.07 29.03
C VAL A 188 22.35 -4.37 27.90
N ASN A 189 22.81 -3.32 27.23
CA ASN A 189 23.79 -3.40 26.15
C ASN A 189 23.33 -4.22 24.92
N ALA A 190 22.02 -4.39 24.70
CA ALA A 190 21.48 -5.08 23.53
C ALA A 190 21.92 -4.43 22.21
N ALA A 191 21.85 -3.09 22.12
CA ALA A 191 22.27 -2.35 20.94
C ALA A 191 23.75 -2.61 20.55
N ALA A 192 24.68 -2.58 21.52
CA ALA A 192 26.09 -2.84 21.24
C ALA A 192 26.35 -4.28 20.80
N ARG A 193 25.69 -5.25 21.45
CA ARG A 193 25.77 -6.67 21.06
C ARG A 193 25.21 -6.91 19.66
N ALA A 194 24.10 -6.26 19.32
CA ALA A 194 23.50 -6.34 18.00
C ALA A 194 24.39 -5.71 16.90
N ARG A 195 25.05 -4.57 17.19
CA ARG A 195 26.04 -3.97 16.28
C ARG A 195 27.23 -4.91 16.07
N LEU A 196 27.79 -5.46 17.15
CA LEU A 196 28.88 -6.43 17.07
C LEU A 196 28.47 -7.69 16.28
N ALA A 197 27.26 -8.21 16.49
CA ALA A 197 26.74 -9.34 15.73
C ALA A 197 26.58 -9.00 14.24
N ALA A 198 26.08 -7.81 13.91
CA ALA A 198 25.98 -7.35 12.53
C ALA A 198 27.37 -7.24 11.86
N ASP A 199 28.39 -6.78 12.60
CA ASP A 199 29.75 -6.69 12.09
C ASP A 199 30.38 -8.07 11.88
N ILE A 200 30.17 -9.01 12.81
CA ILE A 200 30.59 -10.42 12.65
C ILE A 200 29.92 -11.04 11.43
N LEU A 201 28.61 -10.86 11.27
CA LEU A 201 27.86 -11.39 10.13
C LEU A 201 28.39 -10.82 8.80
N ARG A 202 28.61 -9.50 8.72
CA ARG A 202 29.20 -8.87 7.53
C ARG A 202 30.55 -9.50 7.17
N GLN A 203 31.44 -9.63 8.15
CA GLN A 203 32.75 -10.25 7.96
C GLN A 203 32.62 -11.68 7.41
N ARG A 204 31.80 -12.52 8.05
CA ARG A 204 31.61 -13.91 7.62
C ARG A 204 30.94 -14.03 6.26
N PHE A 205 29.97 -13.17 5.97
CA PHE A 205 29.32 -13.13 4.66
C PHE A 205 30.29 -12.69 3.56
N ASP A 206 31.15 -11.72 3.84
CA ASP A 206 32.14 -11.24 2.87
C ASP A 206 33.24 -12.29 2.58
N ASP A 207 33.49 -13.20 3.52
CA ASP A 207 34.40 -14.35 3.34
C ASP A 207 33.79 -15.48 2.47
N VAL A 208 32.47 -15.50 2.27
CA VAL A 208 31.80 -16.48 1.41
C VAL A 208 31.87 -16.03 -0.05
N PRO A 209 32.47 -16.82 -0.98
CA PRO A 209 32.58 -16.46 -2.38
C PRO A 209 31.22 -16.13 -3.02
N GLY A 210 31.11 -14.95 -3.63
CA GLY A 210 29.90 -14.49 -4.32
C GLY A 210 28.82 -13.87 -3.43
N MET A 211 29.01 -13.85 -2.10
CA MET A 211 28.04 -13.28 -1.15
C MET A 211 28.27 -11.79 -0.87
N ALA A 212 29.52 -11.32 -0.92
CA ALA A 212 29.87 -9.92 -0.69
C ALA A 212 29.02 -8.97 -1.54
N GLY A 213 28.36 -8.00 -0.88
CA GLY A 213 27.48 -7.02 -1.52
C GLY A 213 26.11 -7.53 -1.99
N GLN A 214 25.79 -8.82 -1.80
CA GLN A 214 24.50 -9.42 -2.18
C GLN A 214 23.50 -9.50 -1.01
N TYR A 215 23.89 -9.06 0.19
CA TYR A 215 23.08 -9.12 1.39
C TYR A 215 22.86 -7.73 2.00
N ARG A 216 21.88 -7.66 2.90
CA ARG A 216 21.59 -6.51 3.76
C ARG A 216 21.49 -6.96 5.20
N VAL A 217 22.12 -6.22 6.11
CA VAL A 217 22.01 -6.42 7.56
C VAL A 217 21.36 -5.19 8.21
N ASP A 218 20.21 -5.40 8.84
CA ASP A 218 19.39 -4.39 9.51
C ASP A 218 19.35 -4.60 11.03
N LEU A 219 19.26 -3.49 11.78
CA LEU A 219 19.07 -3.50 13.23
C LEU A 219 17.64 -3.02 13.56
N ILE A 220 16.70 -3.98 13.64
CA ILE A 220 15.30 -3.72 14.02
C ILE A 220 15.26 -3.38 15.51
N GLY A 221 14.58 -2.28 15.86
CA GLY A 221 14.60 -1.70 17.21
C GLY A 221 15.59 -0.53 17.35
N LEU A 222 16.42 -0.26 16.34
CA LEU A 222 17.31 0.91 16.30
C LEU A 222 16.96 1.83 15.12
N ASN A 223 17.48 1.51 13.93
CA ASN A 223 17.36 2.35 12.74
C ASN A 223 17.06 1.55 11.46
N SER A 224 16.60 0.29 11.54
CA SER A 224 16.35 -0.58 10.35
C SER A 224 15.64 0.09 9.15
N VAL A 225 14.62 0.93 9.40
CA VAL A 225 13.91 1.68 8.34
C VAL A 225 14.77 2.76 7.69
N HIS A 226 15.60 3.45 8.48
CA HIS A 226 16.43 4.58 8.05
C HIS A 226 17.91 4.23 7.91
N GLY A 227 18.31 2.97 8.02
CA GLY A 227 19.71 2.56 8.15
C GLY A 227 20.61 3.04 7.01
N THR A 228 20.07 3.14 5.78
CA THR A 228 20.80 3.68 4.63
C THR A 228 20.93 5.20 4.67
N ALA A 229 19.90 5.91 5.15
CA ALA A 229 19.89 7.38 5.21
C ALA A 229 20.63 7.93 6.45
N LYS A 230 20.68 7.13 7.53
CA LYS A 230 21.31 7.47 8.82
C LYS A 230 22.04 6.26 9.39
N PRO A 231 23.15 5.83 8.76
CA PRO A 231 23.91 4.66 9.20
C PRO A 231 24.49 4.83 10.60
N ASP A 232 24.92 6.06 10.92
CA ASP A 232 25.53 6.43 12.20
C ASP A 232 24.52 6.90 13.24
N ALA A 233 23.23 6.59 13.07
CA ALA A 233 22.24 6.95 14.07
C ALA A 233 22.60 6.29 15.42
N GLU A 234 23.00 7.14 16.37
CA GLU A 234 23.18 6.77 17.76
C GLU A 234 21.79 6.56 18.36
N GLY A 235 21.44 5.29 18.54
CA GLY A 235 20.21 4.86 19.17
C GLY A 235 20.55 3.80 20.19
N GLU A 236 19.94 3.91 21.37
CA GLU A 236 19.92 2.86 22.38
C GLU A 236 18.58 2.14 22.34
N SER A 237 18.62 0.82 22.45
CA SER A 237 17.45 -0.01 22.66
C SER A 237 17.85 -1.22 23.50
N GLN A 238 16.91 -1.69 24.31
CA GLN A 238 17.04 -2.92 25.10
C GLN A 238 16.39 -4.12 24.41
N ASP A 239 15.85 -3.94 23.19
CA ASP A 239 15.30 -5.00 22.35
C ASP A 239 15.70 -4.73 20.91
N VAL A 240 16.65 -5.51 20.40
CA VAL A 240 17.20 -5.34 19.05
C VAL A 240 17.26 -6.68 18.35
N ARG A 241 16.68 -6.74 17.14
CA ARG A 241 16.82 -7.88 16.24
C ARG A 241 17.75 -7.54 15.09
N VAL A 242 18.84 -8.30 14.97
CA VAL A 242 19.70 -8.29 13.79
C VAL A 242 19.00 -9.12 12.72
N ARG A 243 18.68 -8.52 11.58
CA ARG A 243 18.08 -9.19 10.42
C ARG A 243 19.07 -9.18 9.27
N ALA A 244 19.40 -10.34 8.73
CA ALA A 244 20.09 -10.46 7.44
C ALA A 244 19.09 -10.88 6.36
N ALA A 245 19.20 -10.28 5.18
CA ALA A 245 18.38 -10.63 4.03
C ALA A 245 19.19 -10.62 2.74
N MET A 246 18.89 -11.56 1.85
CA MET A 246 19.50 -11.69 0.53
C MET A 246 18.44 -12.12 -0.49
N ARG A 247 18.58 -11.65 -1.72
CA ARG A 247 17.87 -12.21 -2.87
C ARG A 247 18.87 -12.92 -3.77
N SER A 248 18.60 -14.16 -4.14
CA SER A 248 19.45 -14.93 -5.06
C SER A 248 18.63 -15.98 -5.82
N MET A 249 19.12 -16.40 -6.98
CA MET A 249 18.63 -17.61 -7.66
C MET A 249 19.26 -18.88 -7.07
N ASP A 250 20.37 -18.73 -6.35
CA ASP A 250 21.11 -19.81 -5.71
C ASP A 250 20.57 -20.02 -4.29
N ARG A 251 19.90 -21.14 -4.08
CA ARG A 251 19.36 -21.53 -2.78
C ARG A 251 20.47 -21.81 -1.77
N ASP A 252 21.57 -22.43 -2.17
CA ASP A 252 22.63 -22.86 -1.27
C ASP A 252 23.35 -21.65 -0.68
N MET A 253 23.52 -20.59 -1.47
CA MET A 253 24.03 -19.30 -1.00
C MET A 253 23.14 -18.68 0.07
N ILE A 254 21.82 -18.77 -0.09
CA ILE A 254 20.86 -18.26 0.90
C ILE A 254 20.88 -19.12 2.17
N GLU A 255 20.93 -20.44 2.03
CA GLU A 255 20.99 -21.38 3.16
C GLU A 255 22.28 -21.17 3.98
N THR A 256 23.40 -20.88 3.31
CA THR A 256 24.65 -20.49 3.97
C THR A 256 24.49 -19.22 4.81
N MET A 257 23.84 -18.18 4.27
CA MET A 257 23.54 -16.95 5.02
C MET A 257 22.65 -17.24 6.24
N LEU A 258 21.62 -18.09 6.09
CA LEU A 258 20.73 -18.49 7.19
C LEU A 258 21.51 -19.20 8.30
N TRP A 259 22.38 -20.15 7.95
CA TRP A 259 23.22 -20.88 8.92
C TRP A 259 24.18 -19.96 9.68
N GLU A 260 24.78 -18.99 9.02
CA GLU A 260 25.66 -18.02 9.68
C GLU A 260 24.89 -17.14 10.70
N VAL A 261 23.64 -16.79 10.40
CA VAL A 261 22.77 -16.10 11.36
C VAL A 261 22.35 -17.03 12.50
N GLU A 262 22.02 -18.29 12.22
CA GLU A 262 21.72 -19.29 13.25
C GLU A 262 22.91 -19.53 14.19
N ALA A 263 24.12 -19.58 13.63
CA ALA A 263 25.36 -19.74 14.38
C ALA A 263 25.56 -18.64 15.43
N MET A 264 24.96 -17.45 15.28
CA MET A 264 25.04 -16.39 16.29
C MET A 264 24.47 -16.78 17.66
N LEU A 265 23.68 -17.86 17.76
CA LEU A 265 23.22 -18.39 19.05
C LEU A 265 24.38 -18.81 19.96
N CYS A 266 25.42 -19.43 19.40
CA CYS A 266 26.55 -19.99 20.16
C CYS A 266 27.92 -19.54 19.67
N CYS A 267 27.99 -18.85 18.53
CA CYS A 267 29.21 -18.39 17.87
C CYS A 267 29.17 -16.88 17.61
N GLY A 268 28.38 -16.14 18.38
CA GLY A 268 28.23 -14.68 18.31
C GLY A 268 28.36 -14.02 19.69
N PRO A 269 27.96 -12.73 19.81
CA PRO A 269 27.92 -12.02 21.08
C PRO A 269 27.00 -12.70 22.10
N ALA A 270 27.28 -12.49 23.39
CA ALA A 270 26.55 -13.15 24.48
C ALA A 270 25.05 -12.88 24.46
N GLY A 271 24.24 -13.90 24.74
CA GLY A 271 22.79 -13.78 24.88
C GLY A 271 22.04 -13.55 23.56
N GLY A 272 22.57 -14.04 22.44
CA GLY A 272 21.83 -14.17 21.19
C GLY A 272 20.74 -15.23 21.32
N GLY A 273 19.53 -14.92 20.86
CA GLY A 273 18.39 -15.83 20.96
C GLY A 273 17.33 -15.57 19.90
N GLY A 274 16.31 -16.43 19.84
CA GLY A 274 15.15 -16.20 18.97
C GLY A 274 15.49 -16.25 17.47
N TYR A 275 16.37 -17.16 17.06
CA TYR A 275 16.63 -17.40 15.64
C TYR A 275 15.33 -17.69 14.90
N ARG A 276 15.15 -17.05 13.74
CA ARG A 276 14.15 -17.43 12.74
C ARG A 276 14.74 -17.18 11.36
N GLY A 277 14.63 -18.18 10.49
CA GLY A 277 15.05 -18.12 9.08
C GLY A 277 13.93 -18.63 8.18
N GLN A 278 13.81 -18.04 6.99
CA GLN A 278 12.89 -18.50 5.95
C GLN A 278 13.45 -18.19 4.55
N ILE A 279 13.05 -19.01 3.59
CA ILE A 279 13.32 -18.80 2.17
C ILE A 279 11.99 -18.82 1.44
N THR A 280 11.65 -17.73 0.77
CA THR A 280 10.38 -17.60 0.05
C THR A 280 10.63 -17.25 -1.42
N PRO A 281 9.81 -17.73 -2.36
CA PRO A 281 9.85 -17.24 -3.74
C PRO A 281 9.56 -15.74 -3.78
N GLY A 282 10.39 -15.00 -4.51
CA GLY A 282 10.30 -13.57 -4.71
C GLY A 282 9.75 -13.21 -6.08
N VAL A 283 9.08 -12.06 -6.16
CA VAL A 283 8.70 -11.42 -7.42
C VAL A 283 9.28 -10.01 -7.42
N VAL A 284 9.92 -9.61 -8.53
CA VAL A 284 10.35 -8.23 -8.73
C VAL A 284 9.38 -7.54 -9.67
N THR A 285 8.98 -6.32 -9.35
CA THR A 285 8.03 -5.57 -10.17
C THR A 285 8.68 -4.38 -10.83
N HIS A 286 8.30 -4.12 -12.08
CA HIS A 286 8.58 -2.88 -12.78
C HIS A 286 7.28 -2.26 -13.28
N SER A 287 7.18 -0.94 -13.22
CA SER A 287 6.05 -0.20 -13.81
C SER A 287 6.42 0.33 -15.19
N THR A 288 5.46 0.22 -16.12
CA THR A 288 5.55 0.79 -17.47
C THR A 288 4.15 1.27 -17.90
N MET A 289 4.05 1.80 -19.11
CA MET A 289 2.80 2.22 -19.74
C MET A 289 2.51 1.35 -20.97
N ILE A 290 1.23 1.15 -21.28
CA ILE A 290 0.77 0.50 -22.52
C ILE A 290 -0.40 1.29 -23.10
N ASP A 291 -0.53 1.32 -24.42
CA ASP A 291 -1.69 1.93 -25.07
C ASP A 291 -2.97 1.18 -24.67
N ARG A 292 -4.01 1.93 -24.28
CA ARG A 292 -5.25 1.33 -23.76
C ARG A 292 -5.94 0.43 -24.78
N ASP A 293 -5.80 0.75 -26.07
CA ASP A 293 -6.41 0.02 -27.18
C ASP A 293 -5.72 -1.32 -27.45
N ALA A 294 -4.53 -1.55 -26.86
CA ALA A 294 -3.86 -2.85 -26.90
C ALA A 294 -4.45 -3.86 -25.89
N ILE A 295 -5.41 -3.44 -25.06
CA ILE A 295 -6.03 -4.29 -24.03
C ILE A 295 -7.51 -4.48 -24.33
N SER A 296 -7.97 -5.73 -24.23
CA SER A 296 -9.38 -6.09 -24.41
C SER A 296 -9.89 -6.81 -23.15
N PRO A 297 -10.61 -6.11 -22.26
CA PRO A 297 -11.28 -6.75 -21.12
C PRO A 297 -12.37 -7.70 -21.60
N SER A 298 -12.63 -8.76 -20.83
CA SER A 298 -13.72 -9.70 -21.09
C SER A 298 -14.48 -10.00 -19.80
N VAL A 299 -15.80 -10.12 -19.89
CA VAL A 299 -16.66 -10.50 -18.76
C VAL A 299 -17.14 -11.94 -18.95
N LYS A 300 -17.14 -12.71 -17.87
CA LYS A 300 -17.72 -14.04 -17.81
C LYS A 300 -18.67 -14.12 -16.62
N VAL A 301 -19.93 -14.44 -16.91
CA VAL A 301 -20.99 -14.58 -15.91
C VAL A 301 -21.10 -16.05 -15.50
N TYR A 302 -21.29 -16.29 -14.21
CA TYR A 302 -21.54 -17.61 -13.65
C TYR A 302 -22.87 -17.55 -12.91
N GLU A 303 -23.79 -18.43 -13.27
CA GLU A 303 -25.07 -18.62 -12.57
C GLU A 303 -24.96 -19.84 -11.67
N ALA A 304 -25.63 -19.81 -10.52
CA ALA A 304 -25.64 -20.89 -9.54
C ALA A 304 -26.55 -22.05 -9.96
#